data_AF-K1T6P5-F1
#
_entry.id   AF-K1T6P5-F1
#
_cell.length_a   1.000
_cell.length_b   1.000
_cell.length_c   1.000
_cell.angle_alpha   90.00
_cell.angle_beta   90.00
_cell.angle_gamma   90.00
#
_symmetry.space_group_name_H-M   'P 1'
#
loop_
_entity.id
_entity.type
_entity.pdbx_description
1 polymer ?
#
loop_
_entity_poly.entity_id
_entity_poly.type
_entity_poly.pdbx_seq_one_letter_code
_entity_poly.pdbx_strand_id
1 'polypeptide(L)'
;TEETARYHALSDQIKAAEKRMAEIAVLRTHIVNYAKTRDTYVAYRKAGYSKKFRQEHEEEILLHQAAKEAFNELNVKKLPTIKELQTEYAKLLADKKTAYAEYRQARAAMRELLTVKNNVDRVLAMEQTEPQQKEKDHGQR
;
A
#
# COMPACT_ATOMS: atom_id res chain seq x y z
N THR A 1 11.02 -21.39 -1.34
CA THR A 1 12.33 -21.03 -1.93
C THR A 1 12.66 -19.59 -1.55
N GLU A 2 13.92 -19.16 -1.67
CA GLU A 2 14.30 -17.77 -1.36
C GLU A 2 13.48 -16.75 -2.18
N GLU A 3 13.17 -17.10 -3.43
CA GLU A 3 12.35 -16.30 -4.37
C GLU A 3 10.91 -16.05 -3.88
N THR A 4 10.26 -17.06 -3.30
CA THR A 4 8.92 -16.86 -2.70
C THR A 4 8.94 -15.89 -1.54
N ALA A 5 9.98 -15.94 -0.70
CA ALA A 5 10.10 -15.05 0.46
C ALA A 5 10.35 -13.60 0.01
N ARG A 6 11.22 -13.40 -1.00
CA ARG A 6 11.46 -12.08 -1.61
C ARG A 6 10.19 -11.48 -2.22
N TYR A 7 9.39 -12.29 -2.93
CA TYR A 7 8.12 -11.86 -3.49
C TYR A 7 7.14 -11.37 -2.42
N HIS A 8 6.96 -12.13 -1.33
CA HIS A 8 6.06 -11.75 -0.24
C HIS A 8 6.54 -10.48 0.48
N ALA A 9 7.84 -10.39 0.78
CA ALA A 9 8.43 -9.21 1.41
C ALA A 9 8.25 -7.94 0.55
N LEU A 10 8.52 -8.02 -0.76
CA LEU A 10 8.30 -6.90 -1.69
C LEU A 10 6.84 -6.49 -1.78
N SER A 11 5.92 -7.46 -1.84
CA SER A 11 4.47 -7.19 -1.80
C SER A 11 4.08 -6.43 -0.54
N ASP A 12 4.54 -6.87 0.63
CA ASP A 12 4.16 -6.26 1.91
C ASP A 12 4.79 -4.88 2.08
N GLN A 13 6.02 -4.68 1.60
CA GLN A 13 6.66 -3.36 1.55
C GLN A 13 5.88 -2.37 0.67
N ILE A 14 5.42 -2.81 -0.52
CA ILE A 14 4.60 -1.98 -1.41
C ILE A 14 3.29 -1.60 -0.73
N LYS A 15 2.59 -2.57 -0.11
CA LYS A 15 1.34 -2.32 0.61
C LYS A 15 1.52 -1.36 1.79
N ALA A 16 2.58 -1.53 2.56
CA ALA A 16 2.91 -0.65 3.68
C ALA A 16 3.19 0.78 3.20
N ALA A 17 3.95 0.93 2.11
CA ALA A 17 4.21 2.23 1.48
C ALA A 17 2.92 2.89 1.00
N GLU A 18 2.02 2.14 0.34
CA GLU A 18 0.71 2.64 -0.10
C GLU A 18 -0.16 3.10 1.06
N LYS A 19 -0.24 2.31 2.13
CA LYS A 19 -0.98 2.69 3.35
C LYS A 19 -0.43 3.98 3.93
N ARG A 20 0.90 4.07 4.07
CA ARG A 20 1.55 5.28 4.60
C ARG A 20 1.32 6.50 3.71
N MET A 21 1.36 6.34 2.40
CA MET A 21 1.05 7.42 1.46
C MET A 21 -0.40 7.92 1.60
N ALA A 22 -1.36 7.02 1.81
CA ALA A 22 -2.75 7.38 2.06
C ALA A 22 -2.91 8.14 3.39
N GLU A 23 -2.26 7.67 4.46
CA GLU A 23 -2.21 8.37 5.76
C GLU A 23 -1.64 9.78 5.61
N ILE A 24 -0.53 9.95 4.88
CA ILE A 24 0.07 11.26 4.62
C ILE A 24 -0.88 12.18 3.85
N ALA A 25 -1.61 11.67 2.87
CA ALA A 25 -2.58 12.45 2.09
C ALA A 25 -3.74 12.96 2.96
N VAL A 26 -4.28 12.09 3.83
CA VAL A 26 -5.31 12.45 4.81
C VAL A 26 -4.77 13.50 5.79
N LEU A 27 -3.56 13.27 6.32
CA LEU A 27 -2.90 14.20 7.22
C LEU A 27 -2.69 15.58 6.62
N ARG A 28 -2.18 15.64 5.38
CA ARG A 28 -2.00 16.90 4.66
C ARG A 28 -3.32 17.64 4.52
N THR A 29 -4.40 16.93 4.23
CA THR A 29 -5.75 17.51 4.15
C THR A 29 -6.18 18.11 5.49
N HIS A 30 -6.02 17.39 6.60
CA HIS A 30 -6.32 17.92 7.93
C HIS A 30 -5.48 19.14 8.30
N ILE A 31 -4.18 19.17 7.97
CA ILE A 31 -3.31 20.32 8.22
C ILE A 31 -3.78 21.55 7.44
N VAL A 32 -4.10 21.39 6.16
CA VAL A 32 -4.61 22.48 5.32
C VAL A 32 -5.98 22.96 5.81
N ASN A 33 -6.89 22.05 6.13
CA ASN A 33 -8.21 22.38 6.64
C ASN A 33 -8.11 23.11 7.97
N TYR A 34 -7.30 22.62 8.91
CA TYR A 34 -7.06 23.28 10.19
C TYR A 34 -6.52 24.69 10.02
N ALA A 35 -5.54 24.88 9.11
CA ALA A 35 -4.99 26.20 8.85
C ALA A 35 -6.03 27.18 8.29
N LYS A 36 -6.93 26.72 7.41
CA LYS A 36 -8.00 27.53 6.82
C LYS A 36 -9.14 27.85 7.79
N THR A 37 -9.56 26.87 8.58
CA THR A 37 -10.71 27.02 9.51
C THR A 37 -10.32 27.60 10.86
N ARG A 38 -9.03 27.81 11.12
CA ARG A 38 -8.52 28.39 12.37
C ARG A 38 -9.11 29.77 12.62
N ASP A 39 -9.14 30.63 11.60
CA ASP A 39 -9.62 32.00 11.76
C ASP A 39 -11.12 32.03 12.05
N THR A 40 -11.90 31.20 11.38
CA THR A 40 -13.33 31.01 11.63
C THR A 40 -13.60 30.47 13.03
N TYR A 41 -12.80 29.51 13.49
CA TYR A 41 -12.93 28.97 14.84
C TYR A 41 -12.53 30.00 15.93
N VAL A 42 -11.53 30.84 15.65
CA VAL A 42 -11.16 31.95 16.55
C VAL A 42 -12.27 32.99 16.60
N ALA A 43 -12.90 33.32 15.47
CA ALA A 43 -14.07 34.19 15.42
C ALA A 43 -15.26 33.59 16.19
N TYR A 44 -15.52 32.28 16.04
CA TYR A 44 -16.53 31.56 16.79
C TYR A 44 -16.31 31.63 18.31
N ARG A 45 -15.05 31.46 18.74
CA ARG A 45 -14.66 31.61 20.15
C ARG A 45 -14.84 33.03 20.66
N LYS A 46 -14.48 34.04 19.86
CA LYS A 46 -14.68 35.47 20.21
C LYS A 46 -16.16 35.86 20.27
N ALA A 47 -17.00 35.25 19.44
CA ALA A 47 -18.46 35.43 19.44
C ALA A 47 -19.15 34.69 20.60
N GLY A 48 -18.40 34.12 21.55
CA GLY A 48 -18.96 33.48 22.74
C GLY A 48 -19.73 32.18 22.44
N TYR A 49 -19.34 31.44 21.41
CA TYR A 49 -20.02 30.21 20.98
C TYR A 49 -21.48 30.44 20.54
N SER A 50 -21.76 31.58 19.91
CA SER A 50 -23.08 31.91 19.38
C SER A 50 -23.65 30.80 18.49
N LYS A 51 -24.89 30.38 18.79
CA LYS A 51 -25.59 29.32 18.06
C LYS A 51 -25.81 29.66 16.58
N LYS A 52 -26.01 30.94 16.26
CA LYS A 52 -26.15 31.45 14.89
C LYS A 52 -24.86 31.29 14.08
N PHE A 53 -23.73 31.68 14.67
CA PHE A 53 -22.42 31.53 14.03
C PHE A 53 -22.06 30.07 13.81
N ARG A 54 -22.44 29.18 14.75
CA ARG A 54 -22.25 27.75 14.56
C ARG A 54 -23.04 27.21 13.37
N GLN A 55 -24.27 27.66 13.15
CA GLN A 55 -25.09 27.20 12.03
C GLN A 55 -24.54 27.70 10.69
N GLU A 56 -24.07 28.95 10.63
CA GLU A 56 -23.48 29.53 9.41
C GLU A 56 -22.12 28.91 9.06
N HIS A 57 -21.33 28.52 10.05
CA HIS A 57 -19.98 27.95 9.88
C HIS A 57 -19.87 26.49 10.37
N GLU A 58 -20.97 25.72 10.31
CA GLU A 58 -21.03 24.38 10.91
C GLU A 58 -20.00 23.45 10.28
N GLU A 59 -19.92 23.46 8.95
CA GLU A 59 -18.97 22.64 8.19
C GLU A 59 -17.51 22.98 8.53
N GLU A 60 -17.18 24.28 8.64
CA GLU A 60 -15.83 24.72 8.96
C GLU A 60 -15.41 24.34 10.39
N ILE A 61 -16.34 24.44 11.34
CA ILE A 61 -16.12 24.04 12.74
C ILE A 61 -15.93 22.53 12.84
N LEU A 62 -16.75 21.74 12.15
CA LEU A 62 -16.61 20.28 12.11
C LEU A 62 -15.29 19.87 11.47
N LEU A 63 -14.89 20.49 10.35
CA LEU A 63 -13.59 20.24 9.71
C LEU A 63 -12.42 20.60 10.63
N HIS A 64 -12.53 21.70 11.40
CA HIS A 64 -11.53 22.07 12.39
C HIS A 64 -11.41 21.04 13.52
N GLN A 65 -12.56 20.56 14.03
CA GLN A 65 -12.62 19.56 15.09
C GLN A 65 -12.06 18.21 14.61
N ALA A 66 -12.48 17.73 13.44
CA ALA A 66 -11.97 16.50 12.86
C ALA A 66 -10.45 16.56 12.64
N ALA A 67 -9.92 17.70 12.16
CA ALA A 67 -8.47 17.87 12.04
C ALA A 67 -7.76 17.84 13.40
N LYS A 68 -8.35 18.46 14.43
CA LYS A 68 -7.80 18.44 15.79
C LYS A 68 -7.82 17.03 16.40
N GLU A 69 -8.88 16.25 16.18
CA GLU A 69 -8.97 14.86 16.62
C GLU A 69 -7.92 14.00 15.92
N ALA A 70 -7.76 14.12 14.60
CA ALA A 70 -6.70 13.42 13.87
C ALA A 70 -5.30 13.75 14.41
N PHE A 71 -5.05 15.00 14.83
CA PHE A 71 -3.79 15.37 15.49
C PHE A 71 -3.63 14.77 16.89
N ASN A 72 -4.71 14.64 17.65
CA ASN A 72 -4.68 14.01 18.97
C ASN A 72 -4.43 12.50 18.87
N GLU A 73 -5.07 11.81 17.91
CA GLU A 73 -4.88 10.37 17.67
C GLU A 73 -3.44 10.02 17.32
N LEU A 74 -2.76 10.91 16.59
CA LEU A 74 -1.36 10.70 16.22
C LEU A 74 -0.39 10.79 17.41
N ASN A 75 -0.84 11.30 18.57
CA ASN A 75 -0.11 11.36 19.84
C ASN A 75 1.38 11.77 19.71
N VAL A 76 1.69 12.61 18.71
CA VAL A 76 3.05 13.02 18.38
C VAL A 76 3.37 14.32 19.08
N LYS A 77 4.52 14.36 19.78
CA LYS A 77 5.04 15.57 20.45
C LYS A 77 5.25 16.75 19.50
N LYS A 78 5.42 16.50 18.20
CA LYS A 78 5.50 17.49 17.13
C LYS A 78 4.73 17.00 15.92
N LEU A 79 3.77 17.81 15.47
CA LEU A 79 3.10 17.59 14.19
C LEU A 79 4.12 17.81 13.06
N PRO A 80 4.28 16.84 12.15
CA PRO A 80 5.13 17.02 10.99
C PRO A 80 4.59 18.16 10.13
N THR A 81 5.51 18.98 9.62
CA THR A 81 5.17 20.07 8.71
C THR A 81 4.76 19.52 7.34
N ILE A 82 3.97 20.31 6.59
CA ILE A 82 3.58 19.93 5.21
C ILE A 82 4.83 19.61 4.35
N LYS A 83 5.93 20.33 4.57
CA LYS A 83 7.19 20.09 3.85
C LYS A 83 7.77 18.71 4.15
N GLU A 84 7.83 18.32 5.43
CA GLU A 84 8.32 17.00 5.84
C GLU A 84 7.42 15.89 5.27
N LEU A 85 6.10 16.06 5.36
CA LEU A 85 5.13 15.12 4.76
C LEU A 85 5.29 15.02 3.23
N GLN A 86 5.59 16.13 2.56
CA GLN A 86 5.81 16.14 1.11
C GLN A 86 7.12 15.43 0.74
N THR A 87 8.19 15.63 1.51
CA THR A 87 9.45 14.91 1.34
C THR A 87 9.29 13.42 1.60
N GLU A 88 8.58 13.04 2.67
CA GLU A 88 8.26 11.64 2.99
C GLU A 88 7.44 11.00 1.86
N TYR A 89 6.40 11.68 1.36
CA TYR A 89 5.60 11.21 0.24
C TYR A 89 6.43 11.03 -1.04
N ALA A 90 7.29 11.98 -1.37
CA ALA A 90 8.16 11.90 -2.54
C ALA A 90 9.14 10.73 -2.43
N LYS A 91 9.70 10.49 -1.24
CA LYS A 91 10.56 9.34 -0.96
C LYS A 91 9.79 8.03 -1.10
N LEU A 92 8.61 7.91 -0.47
CA LEU A 92 7.76 6.72 -0.59
C LEU A 92 7.34 6.44 -2.03
N LEU A 93 7.11 7.49 -2.84
CA LEU A 93 6.81 7.33 -4.25
C LEU A 93 8.00 6.76 -5.04
N ALA A 94 9.22 7.23 -4.75
CA ALA A 94 10.45 6.69 -5.35
C ALA A 94 10.68 5.23 -4.91
N ASP A 95 10.58 4.95 -3.61
CA ASP A 95 10.75 3.62 -3.04
C ASP A 95 9.71 2.64 -3.61
N LYS A 96 8.45 3.07 -3.75
CA LYS A 96 7.39 2.28 -4.40
C LYS A 96 7.72 1.95 -5.85
N LYS A 97 8.24 2.91 -6.63
CA LYS A 97 8.63 2.67 -8.04
C LYS A 97 9.73 1.63 -8.14
N THR A 98 10.75 1.74 -7.30
CA THR A 98 11.87 0.78 -7.25
C THR A 98 11.38 -0.60 -6.82
N ALA A 99 10.63 -0.68 -5.71
CA ALA A 99 10.07 -1.94 -5.21
C ALA A 99 9.13 -2.60 -6.24
N TYR A 100 8.37 -1.82 -7.01
CA TYR A 100 7.50 -2.36 -8.06
C TYR A 100 8.29 -2.94 -9.25
N ALA A 101 9.42 -2.33 -9.60
CA ALA A 101 10.31 -2.85 -10.63
C ALA A 101 10.91 -4.21 -10.20
N GLU A 102 11.38 -4.30 -8.96
CA GLU A 102 11.91 -5.55 -8.37
C GLU A 102 10.81 -6.61 -8.23
N TYR A 103 9.62 -6.22 -7.77
CA TYR A 103 8.46 -7.10 -7.68
C TYR A 103 8.07 -7.68 -9.05
N ARG A 104 8.17 -6.90 -10.13
CA ARG A 104 7.90 -7.38 -11.49
C ARG A 104 8.89 -8.47 -11.90
N GLN A 105 10.17 -8.30 -11.58
CA GLN A 105 11.21 -9.29 -11.86
C GLN A 105 11.01 -10.57 -11.03
N ALA A 106 10.78 -10.43 -9.72
CA ALA A 106 10.51 -11.56 -8.83
C ALA A 106 9.26 -12.35 -9.26
N ARG A 107 8.21 -11.65 -9.72
CA ARG A 107 6.99 -12.29 -10.26
C ARG A 107 7.25 -13.04 -11.56
N ALA A 108 8.12 -12.54 -12.44
CA ALA A 108 8.50 -13.24 -13.66
C ALA A 108 9.28 -14.53 -13.34
N ALA A 109 10.28 -14.45 -12.46
CA ALA A 109 11.06 -15.62 -12.02
C ALA A 109 10.18 -16.67 -11.32
N MET A 110 9.25 -16.24 -10.47
CA MET A 110 8.26 -17.13 -9.84
C MET A 110 7.38 -17.85 -10.87
N ARG A 111 6.97 -17.15 -11.94
CA ARG A 111 6.15 -17.74 -13.02
C ARG A 111 6.95 -18.76 -13.81
N GLU A 112 8.21 -18.48 -14.12
CA GLU A 112 9.12 -19.44 -14.77
C GLU A 112 9.34 -20.68 -13.90
N LEU A 113 9.59 -20.52 -12.60
CA LEU A 113 9.71 -21.64 -11.66
C LEU A 113 8.45 -22.52 -11.65
N LEU A 114 7.26 -21.92 -11.66
CA LEU A 114 6.00 -22.67 -11.74
C LEU A 114 5.85 -23.41 -13.08
N THR A 115 6.26 -22.80 -14.19
CA THR A 115 6.24 -23.44 -15.51
C THR A 115 7.24 -24.60 -15.58
N VAL A 116 8.47 -24.41 -15.09
CA VAL A 116 9.49 -25.48 -15.03
C VAL A 116 9.01 -26.62 -14.15
N LYS A 117 8.45 -26.33 -12.97
CA LYS A 117 7.89 -27.35 -12.08
C LYS A 117 6.78 -28.15 -12.78
N ASN A 118 5.81 -27.47 -13.40
CA ASN A 118 4.73 -28.14 -14.12
C ASN A 118 5.23 -28.99 -15.30
N ASN A 119 6.29 -28.55 -15.98
CA ASN A 119 6.90 -29.33 -17.06
C ASN A 119 7.64 -30.56 -16.53
N VAL A 120 8.38 -30.43 -15.43
CA VAL A 120 9.04 -31.56 -14.74
C VAL A 120 8.01 -32.56 -14.24
N ASP A 121 6.92 -32.10 -13.62
CA ASP A 121 5.83 -32.95 -13.14
C ASP A 121 5.16 -33.70 -14.32
N ARG A 122 5.01 -33.06 -15.50
CA ARG A 122 4.51 -33.72 -16.71
C ARG A 122 5.47 -34.77 -17.26
N VAL A 123 6.76 -34.48 -17.34
CA VAL A 123 7.77 -35.44 -17.83
C VAL A 123 7.85 -36.64 -16.90
N LEU A 124 7.89 -36.43 -15.58
CA LEU A 124 7.85 -37.50 -14.58
C LEU A 124 6.57 -38.33 -14.70
N ALA A 125 5.41 -37.70 -14.90
CA ALA A 125 4.16 -38.41 -15.13
C ALA A 125 4.18 -39.23 -16.44
N MET A 126 4.81 -38.72 -17.50
CA MET A 126 4.97 -39.44 -18.77
C MET A 126 5.92 -40.63 -18.64
N GLU A 127 7.07 -40.46 -17.98
CA GLU A 127 8.01 -41.56 -17.69
C GLU A 127 7.39 -42.66 -16.83
N GLN A 128 6.53 -42.31 -15.87
CA GLN A 128 5.80 -43.28 -15.06
C GLN A 128 4.71 -44.03 -15.85
N THR A 129 4.19 -43.45 -16.93
CA THR A 129 3.24 -44.13 -17.83
C THR A 129 3.92 -44.93 -18.95
N GLU A 130 5.24 -44.85 -19.12
CA GLU A 130 6.01 -45.58 -20.15
C GLU A 130 6.70 -46.90 -19.73
N PRO A 131 6.20 -47.75 -18.80
CA PRO A 131 6.63 -49.14 -18.76
C PRO A 131 5.63 -50.03 -19.51
N GLN A 132 5.55 -49.98 -20.86
CA GLN A 132 4.96 -51.10 -21.64
C GLN A 132 5.01 -51.10 -23.18
N GLN A 133 5.51 -50.09 -23.91
CA GLN A 133 5.42 -50.10 -25.38
C GLN A 133 6.67 -50.55 -26.17
N LYS A 134 7.75 -51.00 -25.52
CA LYS A 134 8.97 -51.48 -26.22
C LYS A 134 9.13 -53.00 -26.35
N GLU A 135 8.14 -53.81 -25.98
CA GLU A 135 8.19 -55.28 -26.15
C GLU A 135 7.00 -55.82 -26.97
N LYS A 136 6.80 -55.34 -28.21
CA LYS A 136 5.92 -56.02 -29.19
C LYS A 136 6.41 -55.94 -30.64
N ASP A 137 7.73 -56.02 -30.88
CA ASP A 137 8.25 -56.20 -32.25
C ASP A 137 9.44 -57.18 -32.32
N HIS A 138 9.43 -58.22 -31.49
CA HIS A 138 10.34 -59.35 -31.62
C HIS A 138 9.59 -60.66 -31.44
N GLY A 139 9.03 -61.20 -32.53
CA GLY A 139 8.66 -62.62 -32.57
C GLY A 139 7.65 -63.00 -33.64
N GLN A 140 8.04 -64.00 -34.43
CA GLN A 140 7.26 -64.85 -35.37
C GLN A 140 7.10 -64.22 -36.77
N ARG A 141 7.76 -64.66 -37.85
CA ARG A 141 8.21 -66.01 -38.29
C ARG A 141 7.18 -67.11 -38.09
#